data_AF-A0A4C1YU35-F1
#
_entry.id   AF-A0A4C1YU35-F1
#
_cell.length_a   1.000
_cell.length_b   1.000
_cell.length_c   1.000
_cell.angle_alpha   90.00
_cell.angle_beta   90.00
_cell.angle_gamma   90.00
#
_symmetry.space_group_name_H-M   'P 1'
#
loop_
_entity.id
_entity.type
_entity.pdbx_description
1 polymer ?
#
loop_
_entity_poly.entity_id
_entity_poly.type
_entity_poly.pdbx_seq_one_letter_code
_entity_poly.pdbx_strand_id
1 'polypeptide(L)'
;MDVFHVGKRQGKYVHWEPIFIGTHRDPYYDERLSWEGKKDKMTQGYILCVKNYDFMILNNAFLIHKPGIKHYRKNAKRDTIAGRQNKFIQQVIVPELKKLYGVKHGCAL
;
A
#
# COMPACT_ATOMS: atom_id res chain seq x y z
N MET A 1 -9.90 21.03 -14.45
CA MET A 1 -9.36 19.66 -14.57
C MET A 1 -10.48 18.73 -14.20
N ASP A 2 -10.93 17.91 -15.15
CA ASP A 2 -12.03 16.97 -14.90
C ASP A 2 -11.47 15.65 -14.37
N VAL A 3 -12.20 15.01 -13.46
CA VAL A 3 -11.84 13.71 -12.93
C VAL A 3 -12.19 12.66 -13.98
N PHE A 4 -11.19 11.96 -14.53
CA PHE A 4 -11.38 10.92 -15.53
C PHE A 4 -11.99 9.65 -14.93
N HIS A 5 -11.54 9.24 -13.75
CA HIS A 5 -12.09 8.08 -13.03
C HIS A 5 -11.86 8.20 -11.52
N VAL A 6 -12.69 7.54 -10.71
CA VAL A 6 -12.49 7.44 -9.26
C VAL A 6 -12.27 5.98 -8.88
N GLY A 7 -11.09 5.69 -8.35
CA GLY A 7 -10.70 4.36 -7.89
C GLY A 7 -10.77 4.22 -6.38
N LYS A 8 -11.04 3.00 -5.91
CA LYS A 8 -10.91 2.62 -4.49
C LYS A 8 -10.03 1.39 -4.36
N ARG A 9 -9.23 1.32 -3.30
CA ARG A 9 -8.44 0.13 -2.93
C ARG A 9 -9.31 -0.94 -2.27
N GLN A 10 -10.27 -1.49 -3.02
CA GLN A 10 -11.19 -2.53 -2.55
C GLN A 10 -11.34 -3.64 -3.60
N GLY A 11 -11.82 -4.81 -3.18
CA GLY A 11 -12.03 -5.96 -4.07
C GLY A 11 -10.74 -6.36 -4.79
N LYS A 12 -10.79 -6.46 -6.13
CA LYS A 12 -9.62 -6.80 -6.97
C LYS A 12 -8.47 -5.80 -6.86
N TYR A 13 -8.70 -4.60 -6.32
CA TYR A 13 -7.71 -3.53 -6.17
C TYR A 13 -7.22 -3.37 -4.73
N VAL A 14 -7.51 -4.30 -3.81
CA VAL A 14 -7.10 -4.19 -2.41
C VAL A 14 -5.58 -4.05 -2.24
N HIS A 15 -4.80 -4.64 -3.16
CA HIS A 15 -3.34 -4.51 -3.21
C HIS A 15 -2.83 -3.56 -4.31
N TRP A 16 -3.70 -2.74 -4.90
CA TRP A 16 -3.27 -1.76 -5.90
C TRP A 16 -2.49 -0.63 -5.24
N GLU A 17 -1.23 -0.43 -5.64
CA GLU A 17 -0.33 0.61 -5.13
C GLU A 17 -0.21 1.76 -6.14
N PRO A 18 -1.13 2.74 -6.15
CA PRO A 18 -1.01 3.90 -7.03
C PRO A 18 0.18 4.77 -6.64
N ILE A 19 0.82 5.36 -7.66
CA ILE A 19 1.63 6.56 -7.47
C ILE A 19 0.67 7.74 -7.61
N PHE A 20 0.53 8.54 -6.56
CA PHE A 20 -0.41 9.66 -6.53
C PHE A 20 0.24 10.90 -5.92
N ILE A 21 -0.31 12.06 -6.25
CA ILE A 21 0.03 13.34 -5.61
C ILE A 21 -0.99 13.55 -4.50
N GLY A 22 -0.50 13.58 -3.26
CA GLY A 22 -1.31 13.79 -2.07
C GLY A 22 -1.18 15.19 -1.47
N THR A 23 -1.83 15.38 -0.34
CA THR A 23 -1.77 16.56 0.52
C THR A 23 -1.14 16.19 1.87
N HIS A 24 -0.83 17.20 2.70
CA HIS A 24 -0.36 16.98 4.08
C HIS A 24 -1.40 16.31 5.00
N ARG A 25 -2.66 16.14 4.54
CA ARG A 25 -3.71 15.45 5.30
C ARG A 25 -3.73 13.94 5.05
N ASP A 26 -3.01 13.48 4.03
CA ASP A 26 -2.94 12.07 3.70
C ASP A 26 -2.01 11.35 4.70
N PRO A 27 -2.34 10.09 5.05
CA PRO A 27 -1.51 9.32 5.96
C PRO A 27 -0.09 9.17 5.41
N TYR A 28 0.91 9.31 6.29
CA TYR A 28 2.31 9.10 5.94
C TYR A 28 2.65 7.61 5.79
N TYR A 29 3.80 7.33 5.18
CA TYR A 29 4.40 6.01 5.26
C TYR A 29 4.84 5.71 6.69
N ASP A 30 4.89 4.43 7.04
CA ASP A 30 5.39 4.02 8.34
C ASP A 30 6.91 3.96 8.28
N GLU A 31 7.58 4.96 8.88
CA GLU A 31 9.04 5.12 8.86
C GLU A 31 9.81 3.95 9.52
N ARG A 32 9.10 3.05 10.23
CA ARG A 32 9.70 1.83 10.80
C ARG A 32 9.90 0.73 9.75
N LEU A 33 9.33 0.89 8.56
CA LEU A 33 9.39 -0.07 7.47
C LEU A 33 10.40 0.38 6.40
N SER A 34 11.13 -0.57 5.84
CA SER A 34 12.03 -0.32 4.71
C SER A 34 11.52 -0.92 3.41
N TRP A 35 11.93 -0.32 2.31
CA TRP A 35 11.67 -0.81 0.95
C TRP A 35 12.23 -2.21 0.70
N GLU A 36 13.39 -2.53 1.27
CA GLU A 36 14.03 -3.85 1.15
C GLU A 36 13.14 -4.95 1.72
N GLY A 37 12.50 -4.66 2.85
CA GLY A 37 11.58 -5.56 3.55
C GLY A 37 10.24 -5.76 2.84
N LYS A 38 9.96 -4.99 1.78
CA LYS A 38 8.71 -5.02 0.99
C LYS A 38 7.49 -4.59 1.83
N LYS A 39 6.36 -4.32 1.16
CA LYS A 39 5.08 -3.95 1.79
C LYS A 39 5.12 -2.66 2.65
N ASP A 40 6.16 -1.84 2.51
CA ASP A 40 6.34 -0.55 3.18
C ASP A 40 5.17 0.42 2.92
N LYS A 41 4.55 0.34 1.73
CA LYS A 41 3.41 1.18 1.33
C LYS A 41 2.05 0.61 1.72
N MET A 42 2.00 -0.67 2.11
CA MET A 42 0.72 -1.35 2.34
C MET A 42 0.04 -0.90 3.63
N THR A 43 0.82 -0.44 4.61
CA THR A 43 0.30 0.18 5.84
C THR A 43 -0.46 1.47 5.51
N GLN A 44 0.13 2.36 4.73
CA GLN A 44 -0.53 3.57 4.22
C GLN A 44 -1.78 3.20 3.41
N GLY A 45 -1.66 2.21 2.52
CA GLY A 45 -2.76 1.70 1.71
C GLY A 45 -3.95 1.20 2.54
N TYR A 46 -3.69 0.52 3.66
CA TYR A 46 -4.71 0.10 4.61
C TYR A 46 -5.42 1.30 5.24
N ILE A 47 -4.66 2.30 5.73
CA ILE A 47 -5.23 3.50 6.34
C ILE A 47 -6.15 4.23 5.34
N LEU A 48 -5.69 4.41 4.09
CA LEU A 48 -6.48 5.02 3.02
C LEU A 48 -7.77 4.25 2.75
N CYS A 49 -7.72 2.91 2.69
CA CYS A 49 -8.91 2.08 2.50
C CYS A 49 -9.92 2.23 3.65
N VAL A 50 -9.44 2.15 4.89
CA VAL A 50 -10.30 2.28 6.09
C VAL A 50 -10.95 3.66 6.13
N LYS A 51 -10.20 4.72 5.80
CA LYS A 51 -10.70 6.09 5.67
C LYS A 51 -11.60 6.33 4.44
N ASN A 52 -11.93 5.30 3.68
CA ASN A 52 -12.76 5.38 2.48
C ASN A 52 -12.21 6.34 1.39
N TYR A 53 -10.89 6.46 1.30
CA TYR A 53 -10.22 7.41 0.42
C TYR A 53 -10.55 7.18 -1.06
N ASP A 54 -10.79 8.27 -1.79
CA ASP A 54 -11.06 8.28 -3.22
C ASP A 54 -9.81 8.64 -4.01
N PHE A 55 -9.35 7.73 -4.85
CA PHE A 55 -8.25 7.99 -5.77
C PHE A 55 -8.81 8.60 -7.05
N MET A 56 -8.67 9.91 -7.18
CA MET A 56 -9.03 10.64 -8.40
C MET A 56 -7.95 10.45 -9.47
N ILE A 57 -8.33 9.82 -10.58
CA ILE A 57 -7.48 9.65 -11.75
C ILE A 57 -7.77 10.81 -12.68
N LEU A 58 -6.76 11.64 -12.95
CA LEU A 58 -6.91 12.84 -13.76
C LEU A 58 -6.69 12.59 -15.26
N ASN A 59 -6.01 11.50 -15.62
CA ASN A 59 -5.69 11.17 -17.00
C ASN A 59 -5.44 9.66 -17.16
N ASN A 60 -5.59 9.13 -18.38
CA ASN A 60 -5.31 7.73 -18.70
C ASN A 60 -3.81 7.44 -18.93
N ALA A 61 -2.96 8.46 -18.97
CA ALA A 61 -1.51 8.32 -18.98
C ALA A 61 -0.96 8.19 -17.54
N PHE A 62 -0.59 6.96 -17.13
CA PHE A 62 0.06 6.71 -15.84
C PHE A 62 1.14 5.63 -15.95
N LEU A 63 2.09 5.68 -15.01
CA LEU A 63 3.16 4.71 -14.92
C LEU A 63 2.59 3.35 -14.47
N ILE A 64 2.78 2.34 -15.31
CA ILE A 64 2.47 0.96 -14.97
C ILE A 64 3.75 0.18 -14.73
N HIS A 65 3.68 -0.77 -13.80
CA HIS A 65 4.68 -1.81 -13.72
C HIS A 65 4.44 -2.81 -14.87
N LYS A 66 5.29 -2.84 -15.90
CA LYS A 66 5.15 -3.79 -17.02
C LYS A 66 5.30 -5.23 -16.49
N PRO A 67 4.26 -6.07 -16.55
CA PRO A 67 4.37 -7.49 -16.24
C PRO A 67 5.42 -8.14 -17.14
N GLY A 68 6.20 -9.08 -16.61
CA GLY A 68 7.18 -9.85 -17.39
C GLY A 68 8.57 -9.22 -17.56
N ILE A 69 8.82 -7.95 -17.19
CA ILE A 69 10.20 -7.40 -17.14
C ILE A 69 10.96 -7.92 -15.91
N LYS A 70 10.29 -7.94 -14.75
CA LYS A 70 10.92 -8.39 -13.51
C LYS A 70 10.80 -9.89 -13.38
N HIS A 71 11.90 -10.58 -13.64
CA HIS A 71 12.03 -11.99 -13.31
C HIS A 71 12.34 -12.16 -11.83
N TYR A 72 11.66 -13.10 -11.17
CA TYR A 72 11.98 -13.46 -9.80
C TYR A 72 13.44 -13.92 -9.72
N ARG A 73 14.21 -13.28 -8.85
CA ARG A 73 15.57 -13.72 -8.49
C ARG A 73 15.60 -13.96 -6.99
N LYS A 74 15.91 -15.19 -6.62
CA LYS A 74 16.08 -15.57 -5.20
C LYS A 74 17.19 -14.72 -4.60
N ASN A 75 16.94 -14.12 -3.45
CA ASN A 75 17.93 -13.31 -2.74
C ASN A 75 17.77 -13.55 -1.25
N ALA A 76 18.55 -14.50 -0.72
CA ALA A 76 18.44 -14.93 0.67
C ALA A 76 18.54 -13.76 1.66
N LYS A 77 19.45 -12.81 1.43
CA LYS A 77 19.61 -11.63 2.30
C LYS A 77 18.35 -10.75 2.29
N ARG A 78 17.75 -10.53 1.12
CA ARG A 78 16.51 -9.76 1.04
C ARG A 78 15.33 -10.52 1.64
N ASP A 79 15.28 -11.83 1.43
CA ASP A 79 14.20 -12.68 1.93
C ASP A 79 14.20 -12.75 3.47
N THR A 80 15.37 -12.73 4.13
CA THR A 80 15.43 -12.63 5.60
C THR A 80 14.92 -11.29 6.12
N ILE A 81 15.30 -10.18 5.47
CA ILE A 81 14.81 -8.83 5.83
C ILE A 81 13.29 -8.78 5.66
N ALA A 82 12.78 -9.23 4.51
CA ALA A 82 11.34 -9.27 4.24
C ALA A 82 10.58 -10.17 5.23
N GLY A 83 11.15 -11.31 5.62
CA GLY A 83 10.57 -12.19 6.64
C GLY A 83 10.46 -11.51 8.00
N ARG A 84 11.52 -10.84 8.46
CA ARG A 84 11.52 -10.10 9.73
C ARG A 84 10.52 -8.95 9.72
N GLN A 85 10.50 -8.17 8.64
CA GLN A 85 9.57 -7.06 8.48
C GLN A 85 8.12 -7.55 8.42
N ASN A 86 7.83 -8.62 7.68
CA ASN A 86 6.47 -9.15 7.61
C ASN A 86 5.99 -9.68 8.98
N LYS A 87 6.87 -10.28 9.80
CA LYS A 87 6.53 -10.62 11.19
C LYS A 87 6.20 -9.38 12.02
N PHE A 88 7.04 -8.34 11.93
CA PHE A 88 6.81 -7.07 12.62
C PHE A 88 5.49 -6.40 12.19
N ILE A 89 5.21 -6.38 10.89
CA ILE A 89 3.94 -5.87 10.35
C ILE A 89 2.76 -6.62 10.98
N GLN A 90 2.76 -7.96 10.95
CA GLN A 90 1.62 -8.74 11.41
C GLN A 90 1.44 -8.69 12.93
N GLN A 91 2.53 -8.69 13.70
CA GLN A 91 2.48 -8.79 15.15
C GLN A 91 2.36 -7.45 15.85
N VAL A 92 2.83 -6.37 15.24
CA VAL A 92 2.89 -5.03 15.86
C VAL A 92 2.06 -4.04 15.08
N ILE A 93 2.39 -3.81 13.81
CA ILE A 93 1.79 -2.71 13.04
C ILE A 93 0.30 -2.94 12.76
N VAL A 94 -0.09 -4.14 12.33
CA VAL A 94 -1.50 -4.43 12.01
C VAL A 94 -2.40 -4.23 13.24
N PRO A 95 -2.09 -4.77 14.43
CA PRO A 95 -2.84 -4.47 15.65
C PRO A 95 -2.91 -2.97 15.97
N GLU A 96 -1.80 -2.23 15.85
CA GLU A 96 -1.76 -0.79 16.07
C GLU A 96 -2.67 -0.03 15.10
N LEU A 97 -2.58 -0.32 13.80
CA LEU A 97 -3.41 0.32 12.78
C LEU A 97 -4.89 0.04 13.00
N LYS A 98 -5.26 -1.20 13.36
CA LYS A 98 -6.64 -1.55 13.69
C LYS A 98 -7.15 -0.79 14.91
N LYS A 99 -6.29 -0.56 15.92
CA LYS A 99 -6.65 0.21 17.12
C LYS A 99 -6.79 1.70 16.82
N LEU A 100 -5.91 2.26 16.00
CA LEU A 100 -5.88 3.71 15.68
C LEU A 100 -6.94 4.12 14.66
N TYR A 101 -7.17 3.30 13.64
CA TYR A 101 -8.01 3.66 12.49
C TYR A 101 -9.28 2.80 12.36
N GLY A 102 -9.37 1.69 13.09
CA GLY A 102 -10.50 0.77 13.03
C GLY A 102 -10.33 -0.32 11.97
N VAL A 103 -11.40 -1.11 11.78
CA VAL A 103 -11.47 -2.21 10.82
C VAL A 103 -12.63 -1.94 9.86
N LYS A 104 -12.39 -2.13 8.56
CA LYS A 104 -13.41 -2.03 7.52
C LYS A 104 -13.36 -3.26 6.63
N HIS A 105 -14.52 -3.84 6.33
CA HIS A 105 -14.62 -5.01 5.46
C HIS A 105 -14.04 -4.69 4.06
N GLY A 106 -13.25 -5.62 3.52
CA GLY A 106 -12.57 -5.46 2.23
C GLY A 106 -11.26 -4.66 2.26
N CYS A 107 -10.84 -4.13 3.41
CA CYS A 107 -9.53 -3.47 3.56
C CYS A 107 -8.48 -4.45 4.10
N ALA A 108 -7.32 -4.51 3.44
CA ALA A 108 -6.20 -5.38 3.81
C ALA A 108 -4.85 -4.71 3.51
N LEU A 109 -3.78 -5.24 4.14
CA LEU A 109 -2.39 -4.97 3.80
C LEU A 109 -1.89 -5.97 2.76
#